data_AF-A0A9E4WZU2-F1
#
_entry.id   AF-A0A9E4WZU2-F1
#
_cell.length_a   1.000
_cell.length_b   1.000
_cell.length_c   1.000
_cell.angle_alpha   90.00
_cell.angle_beta   90.00
_cell.angle_gamma   90.00
#
_symmetry.space_group_name_H-M   'P 1'
#
loop_
_entity.id
_entity.type
_entity.pdbx_description
1 polymer ?
#
loop_
_entity_poly.entity_id
_entity_poly.type
_entity_poly.pdbx_seq_one_letter_code
_entity_poly.pdbx_strand_id
1 'polypeptide(L)' 'MRAPLSETSWVFWRYEWPFTEGEHTFEVRCVEGDGTAQIEEVNPARPSGSTGIHSEEASF' A
#
# COMPACT_ATOMS: atom_id res chain seq x y z
N MET A 1 2.82 -1.74 -17.27
CA MET A 1 3.29 -2.47 -16.07
C MET A 1 3.46 -3.95 -16.44
N ARG A 2 4.38 -4.68 -15.81
CA ARG A 2 4.56 -6.12 -16.11
C ARG A 2 3.53 -6.94 -15.34
N ALA A 3 3.11 -8.06 -15.92
CA ALA A 3 2.31 -9.04 -15.21
C ALA A 3 3.12 -9.65 -14.04
N PRO A 4 2.46 -10.06 -12.94
CA PRO A 4 3.11 -10.80 -11.86
C PRO A 4 3.74 -12.11 -12.38
N LEU A 5 4.80 -12.56 -11.72
CA LEU A 5 5.51 -13.80 -12.08
C LEU A 5 4.74 -15.06 -11.66
N SER A 6 3.94 -14.95 -10.60
CA SER A 6 3.03 -15.97 -10.06
C SER A 6 2.02 -15.31 -9.11
N GLU A 7 1.01 -16.05 -8.67
CA GLU A 7 0.06 -15.63 -7.62
C GLU A 7 0.73 -15.37 -6.27
N THR A 8 1.94 -15.90 -6.07
CA THR A 8 2.74 -15.74 -4.85
C THR A 8 3.84 -14.69 -4.97
N SER A 9 3.92 -14.02 -6.12
CA SER A 9 4.91 -12.98 -6.38
C SER A 9 4.38 -11.60 -6.05
N TRP A 10 5.28 -10.66 -5.77
CA TRP A 10 4.91 -9.29 -5.49
C TRP A 10 4.42 -8.60 -6.77
N VAL A 11 3.33 -7.85 -6.66
CA VAL A 11 2.85 -6.99 -7.73
C VAL A 11 3.42 -5.60 -7.51
N PHE A 12 4.34 -5.18 -8.40
CA PHE A 12 4.74 -3.79 -8.45
C PHE A 12 3.58 -2.95 -8.96
N TRP A 13 3.33 -1.82 -8.30
CA TRP A 13 2.31 -0.85 -8.68
C TRP A 13 2.94 0.55 -8.78
N ARG A 14 2.26 1.45 -9.49
CA ARG A 14 2.66 2.85 -9.64
C ARG A 14 1.40 3.67 -9.81
N TYR A 15 1.32 4.77 -9.06
CA TYR A 15 0.29 5.77 -9.21
C TYR A 15 0.94 7.07 -9.72
N GLU A 16 0.44 7.58 -10.84
CA GLU A 16 0.87 8.87 -11.38
C GLU A 16 0.06 9.97 -10.68
N TRP A 17 0.56 10.41 -9.54
CA TRP A 17 -0.09 11.45 -8.74
C TRP A 17 0.02 12.81 -9.42
N PRO A 18 -1.11 13.54 -9.63
CA PRO A 18 -1.07 14.92 -10.10
C PRO A 18 -0.54 15.82 -9.00
N PHE A 19 0.67 16.35 -9.18
CA PHE A 19 1.34 17.17 -8.18
C PHE A 19 0.50 18.39 -7.76
N THR A 20 0.45 18.62 -6.46
CA THR A 20 -0.07 19.83 -5.82
C THR A 20 0.82 20.19 -4.64
N GLU A 21 1.19 21.47 -4.48
CA GLU A 21 1.98 21.96 -3.35
C GLU A 21 1.26 21.75 -2.00
N GLY A 22 2.01 21.60 -0.90
CA GLY A 22 1.47 21.47 0.44
C GLY A 22 1.77 20.14 1.12
N GLU A 23 1.07 19.89 2.23
CA GLU A 23 1.20 18.69 3.05
C GLU A 23 0.28 17.58 2.53
N HIS A 24 0.84 16.40 2.27
CA HIS A 24 0.10 15.24 1.79
C HIS A 24 0.40 14.00 2.64
N THR A 25 -0.64 13.20 2.85
CA THR A 25 -0.53 11.85 3.42
C THR A 25 -0.83 10.85 2.31
N PHE A 26 0.12 9.98 2.03
CA PHE A 26 -0.02 8.90 1.06
C PHE A 26 -0.24 7.58 1.78
N GLU A 27 -1.37 6.93 1.51
CA GLU A 27 -1.72 5.64 2.07
C GLU A 27 -1.83 4.59 0.97
N VAL A 28 -1.36 3.37 1.26
CA VAL A 28 -1.50 2.21 0.37
C VAL A 28 -2.19 1.06 1.09
N ARG A 29 -3.16 0.44 0.39
CA ARG A 29 -3.93 -0.71 0.85
C ARG A 29 -3.88 -1.82 -0.19
N CYS A 30 -3.56 -3.04 0.23
CA CYS A 30 -3.67 -4.23 -0.59
C CYS A 30 -5.07 -4.85 -0.52
N VAL A 31 -5.45 -5.55 -1.59
CA VAL A 31 -6.64 -6.39 -1.66
C VAL A 31 -6.20 -7.77 -2.17
N GLU A 32 -6.59 -8.82 -1.46
CA GLU A 32 -6.30 -10.21 -1.85
C GLU A 32 -7.08 -10.62 -3.10
N GLY A 33 -6.72 -11.76 -3.68
CA GLY A 33 -7.37 -12.27 -4.91
C GLY A 33 -8.86 -12.59 -4.74
N ASP A 34 -9.31 -12.79 -3.51
CA ASP A 34 -10.72 -13.03 -3.17
C ASP A 34 -11.51 -11.73 -2.85
N GLY A 35 -10.84 -10.58 -2.92
CA GLY A 35 -11.43 -9.28 -2.59
C GLY A 35 -11.30 -8.87 -1.12
N THR A 36 -10.67 -9.68 -0.27
CA THR A 36 -10.42 -9.32 1.14
C THR A 36 -9.43 -8.16 1.20
N ALA A 37 -9.87 -7.04 1.73
CA ALA A 37 -9.04 -5.85 1.87
C ALA A 37 -8.23 -5.89 3.17
N GLN A 38 -7.02 -5.36 3.13
CA GLN A 38 -6.16 -5.19 4.29
C GLN A 38 -6.86 -4.38 5.41
N ILE A 39 -6.53 -4.63 6.69
CA ILE A 39 -7.15 -3.92 7.82
C ILE A 39 -6.71 -2.45 7.90
N GLU A 40 -7.60 -1.58 8.39
CA GLU A 40 -7.33 -0.14 8.55
C GLU A 40 -6.66 0.19 9.88
N GLU A 41 -6.81 -0.69 10.88
CA GLU A 41 -6.16 -0.51 12.18
C GLU A 41 -4.63 -0.63 12.04
N VAL A 42 -3.92 0.31 12.66
CA VAL A 42 -2.46 0.28 12.73
C VAL A 42 -2.03 -0.95 13.52
N ASN A 43 -1.30 -1.84 12.85
CA ASN A 43 -0.78 -3.06 13.46
C ASN A 43 0.75 -3.13 13.31
N PRO A 44 1.52 -3.14 14.41
CA PRO A 44 2.98 -3.18 14.33
C PRO A 44 3.49 -4.43 13.63
N ALA A 45 4.66 -4.32 13.00
CA ALA A 45 5.22 -5.40 12.19
C ALA A 45 5.55 -6.71 12.93
N ARG A 46 5.57 -6.71 14.26
CA ARG A 46 5.89 -7.88 15.07
C ARG A 46 4.69 -8.30 15.92
N PRO A 47 4.48 -9.62 16.13
CA PRO A 47 5.28 -10.74 15.62
C PRO A 47 4.86 -11.23 14.23
N SER A 48 3.67 -10.83 13.75
CA SER A 48 2.98 -11.44 12.60
C SER A 48 2.98 -10.58 11.34
N GLY A 49 3.95 -9.67 11.18
CA GLY A 49 3.99 -8.75 10.05
C GLY A 49 3.05 -7.56 10.21
N SER A 50 3.34 -6.48 9.47
CA SER A 50 2.54 -5.25 9.48
C SER A 50 1.32 -5.47 8.59
N THR A 51 0.13 -5.58 9.20
CA THR A 51 -1.12 -5.80 8.47
C THR A 51 -1.97 -4.54 8.35
N GLY A 52 -1.65 -3.46 9.06
CA GLY A 52 -2.31 -2.16 8.89
C GLY A 52 -1.83 -1.42 7.64
N ILE A 53 -2.63 -0.46 7.18
CA ILE A 53 -2.30 0.43 6.05
C ILE A 53 -0.94 1.10 6.28
N HIS A 54 -0.11 1.12 5.24
CA HIS A 54 1.15 1.85 5.25
C HIS A 54 0.90 3.30 4.83
N SER A 55 1.41 4.25 5.61
CA SER A 55 1.18 5.68 5.46
C SER A 55 2.51 6.44 5.49
N GLU A 56 2.66 7.42 4.60
CA GLU A 56 3.83 8.30 4.50
C GLU A 56 3.37 9.76 4.38
N GLU A 57 4.04 10.65 5.09
CA GLU A 57 3.79 12.10 5.03
C GLU A 57 4.85 12.76 4.14
N ALA A 58 4.43 13.72 3.31
CA ALA A 58 5.32 14.50 2.49
C ALA A 58 4.86 15.95 2.38
N SER A 59 5.83 16.86 2.50
CA SER A 59 5.66 18.31 2.32
C SER A 59 6.37 18.72 1.04
N PHE A 60 5.69 19.42 0.15
CA PHE A 60 6.24 19.94 -1.12
C PHE A 60 6.07 21.43 -1.25
#